data_AF-A0AA86TXA1-F1
#
_entry.id   AF-A0AA86TXA1-F1
#
_cell.length_a   1.000
_cell.length_b   1.000
_cell.length_c   1.000
_cell.angle_alpha   90.00
_cell.angle_beta   90.00
_cell.angle_gamma   90.00
#
_symmetry.space_group_name_H-M   'P 1'
#
loop_
_entity.id
_entity.type
_entity.pdbx_description
1 polymer ?
#
loop_
_entity_poly.entity_id
_entity_poly.type
_entity_poly.pdbx_seq_one_letter_code
_entity_poly.pdbx_strand_id
1 'polypeptide(L)'
;MSLPFNLTQEYPIYRDTDSSLQIIVNNTSDETLLFKVLTSKQMAQNLLLNQIIFPVRPRSFEKLFASYKTPCREPTPRIVFQSIIIGDQDPVLFDTLQDTRKRAWESQVSTCKENGAYFELQMPINFIDGQKPNHQNPELKNLQLKDKLRDMQEKIAKKEAEISKIENEVFSQLKILNRDQAIISQGQNKIKQSKNKLQNSKSFGNIKYTHTLGFVAIVLGVVLGYKFR
;
A
#
# COMPACT_ATOMS: atom_id res chain seq x y z
N MET A 1 23.55 15.25 27.95
CA MET A 1 23.02 14.44 26.84
C MET A 1 22.77 15.36 25.66
N SER A 2 23.33 15.06 24.49
CA SER A 2 22.97 15.72 23.24
C SER A 2 21.61 15.22 22.76
N LEU A 3 20.80 16.09 22.17
CA LEU A 3 19.54 15.68 21.54
C LEU A 3 19.83 14.72 20.36
N PRO A 4 19.03 13.66 20.17
CA PRO A 4 19.25 12.70 19.09
C PRO A 4 18.74 13.19 17.73
N PHE A 5 18.37 14.46 17.62
CA PHE A 5 17.87 15.07 16.39
C PHE A 5 18.11 16.57 16.37
N ASN A 6 18.08 17.12 15.16
CA ASN A 6 18.13 18.56 14.89
C ASN A 6 16.92 18.99 14.07
N LEU A 7 16.49 20.24 14.26
CA LEU A 7 15.38 20.85 13.53
C LEU A 7 15.86 22.03 12.72
N THR A 8 15.34 22.21 11.52
CA THR A 8 15.62 23.38 10.68
C THR A 8 14.35 23.84 10.00
N GLN A 9 14.04 25.13 10.12
CA GLN A 9 12.99 25.77 9.35
C GLN A 9 13.54 26.16 7.98
N GLU A 10 12.88 25.70 6.93
CA GLU A 10 13.12 26.15 5.55
C GLU A 10 11.98 27.04 5.06
N TYR A 11 12.34 27.95 4.16
CA TYR A 11 11.52 29.02 3.58
C TYR A 11 11.13 30.17 4.54
N PRO A 12 11.09 31.39 4.00
CA PRO A 12 10.66 32.55 4.75
C PRO A 12 9.13 32.52 4.97
N ILE A 13 8.70 32.80 6.19
CA ILE A 13 7.29 32.99 6.54
C ILE A 13 7.07 34.47 6.80
N TYR A 14 6.02 35.05 6.23
CA TYR A 14 5.65 36.44 6.46
C TYR A 14 4.44 36.50 7.39
N ARG A 15 4.43 37.42 8.35
CA ARG A 15 3.41 37.46 9.42
C ARG A 15 1.99 37.71 8.90
N ASP A 16 1.88 38.49 7.83
CA ASP A 16 0.60 38.96 7.27
C ASP A 16 0.25 38.30 5.93
N THR A 17 0.90 37.18 5.58
CA THR A 17 0.59 36.45 4.34
C THR A 17 0.53 34.96 4.60
N ASP A 18 -0.53 34.33 4.11
CA ASP A 18 -0.64 32.87 4.08
C ASP A 18 0.59 32.26 3.41
N SER A 19 1.23 31.33 4.11
CA SER A 19 2.56 30.85 3.77
C SER A 19 2.66 29.35 4.00
N SER A 20 3.55 28.70 3.27
CA SER A 20 3.93 27.31 3.54
C SER A 20 5.19 27.30 4.38
N LEU A 21 5.18 26.51 5.43
CA LEU A 21 6.29 26.25 6.32
C LEU A 21 6.81 24.84 6.03
N GLN A 22 8.11 24.71 5.78
CA GLN A 22 8.77 23.40 5.72
C GLN A 22 9.71 23.28 6.90
N ILE A 23 9.61 22.17 7.63
CA ILE A 23 10.50 21.86 8.75
C ILE A 23 11.22 20.57 8.40
N ILE A 24 12.56 20.62 8.42
CA ILE A 24 13.41 19.44 8.30
C ILE A 24 13.69 18.93 9.70
N VAL A 25 13.33 17.67 9.93
CA VAL A 25 13.70 16.92 11.13
C VAL A 25 14.82 15.98 10.74
N ASN A 26 16.02 16.18 11.28
CA ASN A 26 17.18 15.34 11.01
C ASN A 26 17.45 14.44 12.22
N ASN A 27 17.26 13.13 12.07
CA ASN A 27 17.61 12.15 13.08
C ASN A 27 19.12 11.88 13.04
N THR A 28 19.82 12.30 14.09
CA THR A 28 21.28 12.13 14.20
C THR A 28 21.65 10.88 14.99
N SER A 29 20.68 10.13 15.51
CA SER A 29 20.92 8.87 16.20
C SER A 29 21.02 7.68 15.26
N ASP A 30 21.51 6.56 15.80
CA ASP A 30 21.54 5.27 15.13
C ASP A 30 20.23 4.47 15.33
N GLU A 31 19.22 5.07 15.98
CA GLU A 31 17.95 4.43 16.29
C GLU A 31 16.78 5.14 15.59
N THR A 32 15.69 4.42 15.38
CA THR A 32 14.46 5.02 14.85
C THR A 32 13.78 5.87 15.92
N LEU A 33 13.43 7.10 15.55
CA LEU A 33 12.71 8.03 16.39
C LEU A 33 11.26 8.17 15.92
N LEU A 34 10.30 8.05 16.83
CA LEU A 34 8.90 8.40 16.57
C LEU A 34 8.65 9.81 17.10
N PHE A 35 8.22 10.71 16.23
CA PHE A 35 7.94 12.10 16.58
C PHE A 35 6.44 12.35 16.74
N LYS A 36 6.10 13.27 17.65
CA LYS A 36 4.79 13.90 17.79
C LYS A 36 4.95 15.41 17.83
N VAL A 37 4.20 16.09 16.97
CA VAL A 37 4.21 17.54 16.86
C VAL A 37 3.04 18.12 17.63
N LEU A 38 3.32 19.11 18.46
CA LEU A 38 2.33 19.84 19.22
C LEU A 38 2.49 21.35 18.96
N THR A 39 1.39 22.07 19.09
CA THR A 39 1.34 23.52 18.98
C THR A 39 0.36 24.06 20.02
N SER A 40 0.44 25.36 20.33
CA SER A 40 -0.53 26.01 21.21
C SER A 40 -1.95 25.93 20.61
N LYS A 41 -2.97 26.05 21.47
CA LYS A 41 -4.38 26.06 21.04
C LYS A 41 -4.69 27.23 20.09
N GLN A 42 -4.08 28.39 20.31
CA GLN A 42 -4.29 29.57 19.48
C GLN A 42 -3.64 29.38 18.11
N MET A 43 -2.43 28.82 18.06
CA MET A 43 -1.76 28.48 16.81
C MET A 43 -2.39 27.33 16.04
N ALA A 44 -3.06 26.38 16.69
CA ALA A 44 -3.65 25.22 16.00
C ALA A 44 -4.67 25.61 14.90
N GLN A 45 -5.28 26.80 15.01
CA GLN A 45 -6.17 27.34 13.97
C GLN A 45 -5.41 27.92 12.78
N ASN A 46 -4.19 28.41 13.02
CA ASN A 46 -3.34 29.06 12.03
C ASN A 46 -2.33 28.08 11.40
N LEU A 47 -1.90 27.03 12.10
CA LEU A 47 -0.89 26.09 11.65
C LEU A 47 -1.53 24.73 11.36
N LEU A 48 -1.69 24.42 10.08
CA LEU A 48 -2.23 23.14 9.61
C LEU A 48 -1.07 22.22 9.21
N LEU A 49 -0.86 21.18 9.99
CA LEU A 49 0.20 20.19 9.78
C LEU A 49 -0.26 19.05 8.87
N ASN A 50 0.58 18.62 7.92
CA ASN A 50 0.29 17.46 7.08
C ASN A 50 0.34 16.12 7.84
N GLN A 51 1.20 16.04 8.87
CA GLN A 51 1.33 14.88 9.74
C GLN A 51 1.62 15.31 11.18
N ILE A 52 0.93 14.70 12.15
CA ILE A 52 1.10 15.02 13.57
C ILE A 52 2.07 14.03 14.24
N ILE A 53 2.04 12.77 13.80
CA ILE A 53 2.89 11.70 14.32
C ILE A 53 3.55 11.00 13.14
N PHE A 54 4.88 10.90 13.17
CA PHE A 54 5.65 10.31 12.08
C PHE A 54 6.98 9.71 12.59
N PRO A 55 7.42 8.58 12.03
CA PRO A 55 8.73 8.03 12.32
C PRO A 55 9.82 8.67 11.45
N VAL A 56 11.06 8.71 11.95
CA VAL A 56 12.25 9.11 11.20
C VAL A 56 13.33 8.05 11.39
N ARG A 57 13.80 7.47 10.27
CA ARG A 57 14.83 6.43 10.26
C ARG A 57 16.16 6.92 10.86
N PRO A 58 17.01 6.00 11.35
CA PRO A 58 18.38 6.32 11.76
C PRO A 58 19.12 7.10 10.68
N ARG A 59 19.91 8.11 11.09
CA ARG A 59 20.76 8.90 10.18
C ARG A 59 20.04 9.48 8.95
N SER A 60 18.74 9.70 9.05
CA SER A 60 17.89 10.20 7.97
C SER A 60 17.20 11.49 8.37
N PHE A 61 16.66 12.19 7.38
CA PHE A 61 15.79 13.34 7.61
C PHE A 61 14.36 13.06 7.13
N GLU A 62 13.42 13.83 7.66
CA GLU A 62 12.03 13.87 7.24
C GLU A 62 11.60 15.33 7.01
N LYS A 63 10.78 15.56 5.98
CA LYS A 63 10.27 16.89 5.64
C LYS A 63 8.81 17.03 6.06
N LEU A 64 8.58 17.84 7.07
CA LEU A 64 7.24 18.21 7.51
C LEU A 64 6.78 19.45 6.73
N PHE A 65 5.56 19.40 6.20
CA PHE A 65 4.95 20.55 5.52
C PHE A 65 3.76 21.04 6.34
N ALA A 66 3.73 22.34 6.62
CA ALA A 66 2.64 22.99 7.31
C ALA A 66 2.14 24.19 6.50
N SER A 67 0.84 24.41 6.52
CA SER A 67 0.24 25.63 6.00
C SER A 67 0.00 26.58 7.15
N TYR A 68 0.54 27.79 7.05
CA TYR A 68 0.36 28.87 8.00
C TYR A 68 -0.66 29.87 7.45
N LYS A 69 -1.76 30.04 8.18
CA LYS A 69 -2.87 30.93 7.86
C LYS A 69 -2.83 32.18 8.74
N THR A 70 -3.17 33.30 8.14
CA THR A 70 -3.24 34.60 8.80
C THR A 70 -4.68 34.98 9.17
N PRO A 71 -4.88 35.86 10.17
CA PRO A 71 -3.88 36.41 11.09
C PRO A 71 -3.58 35.44 12.25
N CYS A 72 -2.30 35.25 12.59
CA CYS A 72 -1.92 34.56 13.80
C CYS A 72 -1.75 35.57 14.94
N ARG A 73 -2.53 35.39 16.01
CA ARG A 73 -2.53 36.29 17.16
C ARG A 73 -1.55 35.87 18.25
N GLU A 74 -0.79 34.80 18.03
CA GLU A 74 0.20 34.33 18.99
C GLU A 74 1.45 35.25 18.95
N PRO A 75 1.85 35.87 20.07
CA PRO A 75 3.00 36.78 20.08
C PRO A 75 4.33 36.05 19.84
N THR A 76 4.45 34.82 20.33
CA THR A 76 5.66 33.98 20.18
C THR A 76 5.27 32.58 19.70
N PRO A 77 4.97 32.42 18.41
CA PRO A 77 4.54 31.13 17.87
C PRO A 77 5.68 30.13 17.90
N ARG A 78 5.38 28.95 18.45
CA ARG A 78 6.32 27.87 18.70
C ARG A 78 5.67 26.54 18.35
N ILE A 79 6.49 25.62 17.87
CA ILE A 79 6.11 24.23 17.64
C ILE A 79 6.94 23.38 18.60
N VAL A 80 6.28 22.43 19.27
CA VAL A 80 6.94 21.48 20.17
C VAL A 80 7.06 20.15 19.43
N PHE A 81 8.28 19.65 19.34
CA PHE A 81 8.60 18.33 18.82
C PHE A 81 8.92 17.42 19.99
N GLN A 82 8.07 16.43 20.21
CA GLN A 82 8.33 15.35 21.16
C GLN A 82 8.81 14.15 20.36
N SER A 83 9.83 13.44 20.84
CA SER A 83 10.30 12.22 20.21
C SER A 83 10.55 11.13 21.23
N ILE A 84 10.30 9.90 20.83
CA ILE A 84 10.69 8.70 21.59
C ILE A 84 11.55 7.79 20.72
N ILE A 85 12.51 7.10 21.33
CA ILE A 85 13.26 6.03 20.68
C ILE A 85 12.39 4.78 20.68
N ILE A 86 12.19 4.18 19.50
CA ILE A 86 11.35 2.98 19.33
C ILE A 86 12.15 1.76 18.83
N GLY A 87 13.45 1.91 18.59
CA GLY A 87 14.33 0.86 18.05
C GLY A 87 14.01 0.49 16.60
N ASP A 88 14.79 -0.43 16.01
CA ASP A 88 14.66 -0.88 14.60
C ASP A 88 13.45 -1.79 14.33
N GLN A 89 12.52 -1.90 15.26
CA GLN A 89 11.65 -3.08 15.37
C GLN A 89 10.29 -2.99 14.68
N ASP A 90 9.93 -1.89 14.00
CA ASP A 90 8.60 -1.85 13.37
C ASP A 90 8.57 -1.19 11.98
N PRO A 91 8.90 -1.96 10.91
CA PRO A 91 8.75 -1.49 9.53
C PRO A 91 7.33 -1.00 9.23
N VAL A 92 6.34 -1.49 9.98
CA VAL A 92 4.93 -1.16 9.83
C VAL A 92 4.67 0.33 10.07
N LEU A 93 5.47 1.03 10.87
CA LEU A 93 5.21 2.44 11.21
C LEU A 93 5.43 3.40 10.04
N PHE A 94 6.25 3.03 9.06
CA PHE A 94 6.55 3.87 7.90
C PHE A 94 5.42 3.85 6.87
N ASP A 95 4.79 2.70 6.65
CA ASP A 95 3.79 2.50 5.59
C ASP A 95 2.33 2.55 6.11
N THR A 96 2.11 2.74 7.41
CA THR A 96 0.77 2.73 8.01
C THR A 96 0.10 4.09 8.15
N LEU A 97 -1.24 4.04 8.22
CA LEU A 97 -2.12 5.16 8.52
C LEU A 97 -1.79 5.82 9.87
N GLN A 98 -2.14 7.11 10.00
CA GLN A 98 -1.88 7.94 11.17
C GLN A 98 -2.42 7.36 12.49
N ASP A 99 -3.52 6.61 12.46
CA ASP A 99 -4.10 5.99 13.65
C ASP A 99 -3.21 4.91 14.26
N THR A 100 -2.51 4.12 13.45
CA THR A 100 -1.57 3.11 13.93
C THR A 100 -0.40 3.77 14.63
N ARG A 101 0.14 4.85 14.05
CA ARG A 101 1.22 5.64 14.64
C ARG A 101 0.79 6.27 15.97
N LYS A 102 -0.46 6.73 16.07
CA LYS A 102 -1.02 7.27 17.30
C LYS A 102 -1.09 6.23 18.41
N ARG A 103 -1.55 5.01 18.11
CA ARG A 103 -1.58 3.92 19.10
C ARG A 103 -0.19 3.52 19.56
N ALA A 104 0.78 3.44 18.63
CA ALA A 104 2.17 3.15 18.96
C ALA A 104 2.79 4.22 19.87
N TRP A 105 2.48 5.49 19.62
CA TRP A 105 2.89 6.58 20.52
C TRP A 105 2.29 6.41 21.93
N GLU A 106 0.98 6.20 22.01
CA GLU A 106 0.26 6.09 23.28
C GLU A 106 0.73 4.89 24.12
N SER A 107 1.07 3.76 23.49
CA SER A 107 1.53 2.57 24.20
C SER A 107 2.97 2.68 24.71
N GLN A 108 3.84 3.45 24.05
CA GLN A 108 5.28 3.47 24.36
C GLN A 108 5.75 4.71 25.12
N VAL A 109 5.02 5.84 25.05
CA VAL A 109 5.49 7.12 25.58
C VAL A 109 5.78 7.10 27.09
N SER A 110 4.97 6.40 27.89
CA SER A 110 5.17 6.34 29.35
C SER A 110 6.47 5.60 29.69
N THR A 111 6.70 4.43 29.09
CA THR A 111 7.92 3.64 29.26
C THR A 111 9.16 4.40 28.79
N CYS A 112 9.06 5.12 27.67
CA CYS A 112 10.18 5.92 27.16
C CYS A 112 10.53 7.10 28.08
N LYS A 113 9.53 7.69 28.77
CA LYS A 113 9.77 8.73 29.77
C LYS A 113 10.50 8.19 30.99
N GLU A 114 10.13 7.01 31.46
CA GLU A 114 10.78 6.35 32.61
C GLU A 114 12.23 5.95 32.31
N ASN A 115 12.50 5.50 31.08
CA ASN A 115 13.81 5.01 30.66
C ASN A 115 14.74 6.09 30.07
N GLY A 116 14.34 7.37 30.10
CA GLY A 116 15.13 8.48 29.56
C GLY A 116 15.27 8.49 28.02
N ALA A 117 14.40 7.77 27.32
CA ALA A 117 14.33 7.68 25.87
C ALA A 117 13.30 8.66 25.26
N TYR A 118 12.80 9.60 26.06
CA TYR A 118 11.89 10.66 25.67
C TYR A 118 12.63 11.99 25.57
N PHE A 119 12.40 12.72 24.47
CA PHE A 119 13.01 14.01 24.22
C PHE A 119 11.95 15.02 23.79
N GLU A 120 12.17 16.28 24.14
CA GLU A 120 11.30 17.38 23.75
C GLU A 120 12.17 18.57 23.32
N LEU A 121 11.80 19.17 22.19
CA LEU A 121 12.43 20.38 21.67
C LEU A 121 11.38 21.38 21.23
N GLN A 122 11.50 22.62 21.70
CA GLN A 122 10.65 23.72 21.25
C GLN A 122 11.36 24.50 20.16
N MET A 123 10.72 24.65 19.01
CA MET A 123 11.22 25.41 17.87
C MET A 123 10.39 26.70 17.72
N PRO A 124 11.00 27.90 17.80
CA PRO A 124 10.31 29.13 17.45
C PRO A 124 10.08 29.17 15.93
N ILE A 125 8.92 29.69 15.53
CA ILE A 125 8.67 30.00 14.13
C ILE A 125 9.24 31.38 13.84
N ASN A 126 10.21 31.43 12.93
CA ASN A 126 10.84 32.68 12.53
C ASN A 126 10.03 33.34 11.41
N PHE A 127 9.57 34.56 11.64
CA PHE A 127 8.99 35.40 10.59
C PHE A 127 10.03 36.33 10.03
N ILE A 128 9.88 36.63 8.75
CA ILE A 128 10.58 37.71 8.10
C ILE A 128 9.65 38.92 8.11
N ASP A 129 10.18 40.05 8.59
CA ASP A 129 9.52 41.35 8.49
C ASP A 129 9.52 41.80 7.01
N GLY A 130 8.34 42.14 6.50
CA GLY A 130 8.15 42.59 5.12
C GLY A 130 6.99 41.90 4.43
N GLN A 131 6.73 42.30 3.18
CA GLN A 131 5.79 41.60 2.31
C GLN A 131 6.54 40.60 1.44
N LYS A 132 5.92 39.44 1.19
CA LYS A 132 6.43 38.47 0.23
C LYS A 132 6.75 39.20 -1.08
N PRO A 133 8.00 39.13 -1.61
CA PRO A 133 8.35 39.85 -2.83
C PRO A 133 7.39 39.42 -3.93
N ASN A 134 6.71 40.41 -4.50
CA ASN A 134 5.68 40.21 -5.51
C ASN A 134 6.35 39.89 -6.85
N HIS A 135 7.04 38.75 -6.95
CA HIS A 135 7.53 38.22 -8.22
C HIS A 135 6.37 37.59 -8.97
N GLN A 136 5.44 38.43 -9.44
CA GLN A 136 4.51 38.06 -10.49
C GLN A 136 4.42 39.23 -11.44
N ASN A 137 5.21 39.17 -12.51
CA ASN A 137 4.72 39.70 -13.77
C ASN A 137 3.57 38.75 -14.18
N PRO A 138 2.30 39.16 -14.09
CA PRO A 138 1.15 38.27 -14.26
C PRO A 138 1.15 37.55 -15.61
N GLU A 139 1.77 38.14 -16.63
CA GLU A 139 1.96 37.52 -17.94
C GLU A 139 2.91 36.32 -17.92
N LEU A 140 4.03 36.40 -17.18
CA LEU A 140 5.03 35.34 -17.11
C LEU A 140 4.51 34.12 -16.32
N LYS A 141 3.71 34.37 -15.27
CA LYS A 141 3.05 33.31 -14.50
C LYS A 141 1.97 32.60 -15.32
N ASN A 142 1.21 33.35 -16.14
CA ASN A 142 0.23 32.76 -17.05
C ASN A 142 0.89 31.94 -18.17
N LEU A 143 2.02 32.40 -18.72
CA LEU A 143 2.81 31.62 -19.68
C LEU A 143 3.33 30.30 -19.07
N GLN A 144 3.94 30.35 -17.88
CA GLN A 144 4.41 29.14 -17.19
C GLN A 144 3.28 28.18 -16.79
N LEU A 145 2.12 28.71 -16.40
CA LEU A 145 0.93 27.89 -16.10
C LEU A 145 0.41 27.21 -17.37
N LYS A 146 0.41 27.92 -18.51
CA LYS A 146 -0.02 27.37 -19.79
C LYS A 146 0.92 26.27 -20.28
N ASP A 147 2.22 26.45 -20.15
CA ASP A 147 3.22 25.44 -20.51
C ASP A 147 3.13 24.22 -19.59
N LYS A 148 2.98 24.41 -18.26
CA LYS A 148 2.77 23.29 -17.33
C LYS A 148 1.47 22.53 -17.59
N LEU A 149 0.39 23.23 -17.94
CA LEU A 149 -0.88 22.60 -18.28
C LEU A 149 -0.75 21.76 -19.56
N ARG A 150 -0.03 22.26 -20.57
CA ARG A 150 0.26 21.51 -21.80
C ARG A 150 1.11 20.27 -21.52
N ASP A 151 2.18 20.39 -20.75
CA ASP A 151 3.02 19.26 -20.34
C ASP A 151 2.23 18.20 -19.56
N MET A 152 1.31 18.64 -18.69
CA MET A 152 0.41 17.72 -17.97
C MET A 152 -0.56 17.01 -18.89
N GLN A 153 -1.17 17.72 -19.85
CA GLN A 153 -2.06 17.11 -20.85
C GLN A 153 -1.31 16.06 -21.69
N GLU A 154 -0.08 16.36 -22.13
CA GLU A 154 0.75 15.39 -22.87
C GLU A 154 1.10 14.16 -22.02
N LYS A 155 1.38 14.33 -20.71
CA LYS A 155 1.61 13.21 -19.80
C LYS A 155 0.36 12.38 -19.55
N ILE A 156 -0.80 13.01 -19.42
CA ILE A 156 -2.09 12.33 -19.27
C ILE A 156 -2.38 11.49 -20.51
N ALA A 157 -2.26 12.07 -21.71
CA ALA A 157 -2.47 11.34 -22.97
C ALA A 157 -1.52 10.14 -23.12
N LYS A 158 -0.25 10.28 -22.71
CA LYS A 158 0.70 9.15 -22.68
C LYS A 158 0.26 8.05 -21.71
N LYS A 159 -0.23 8.42 -20.51
CA LYS A 159 -0.71 7.46 -19.52
C LYS A 159 -2.00 6.76 -19.95
N GLU A 160 -2.92 7.46 -20.59
CA GLU A 160 -4.13 6.88 -21.17
C GLU A 160 -3.79 5.88 -22.28
N ALA A 161 -2.80 6.18 -23.12
CA ALA A 161 -2.32 5.25 -24.14
C ALA A 161 -1.67 4.00 -23.52
N GLU A 162 -0.89 4.14 -22.45
CA GLU A 162 -0.32 3.01 -21.69
C GLU A 162 -1.42 2.15 -21.06
N ILE A 163 -2.45 2.76 -20.45
CA ILE A 163 -3.59 2.06 -19.87
C ILE A 163 -4.33 1.27 -20.96
N SER A 164 -4.64 1.89 -22.09
CA SER A 164 -5.32 1.21 -23.20
C SER A 164 -4.50 0.04 -23.75
N LYS A 165 -3.17 0.15 -23.76
CA LYS A 165 -2.30 -0.97 -24.13
C LYS A 165 -2.40 -2.13 -23.14
N ILE A 166 -2.35 -1.85 -21.84
CA ILE A 166 -2.49 -2.86 -20.78
C ILE A 166 -3.87 -3.51 -20.83
N GLU A 167 -4.94 -2.73 -21.01
CA GLU A 167 -6.31 -3.25 -21.15
C GLU A 167 -6.43 -4.22 -22.32
N ASN A 168 -5.82 -3.89 -23.47
CA ASN A 168 -5.79 -4.77 -24.63
C ASN A 168 -4.98 -6.06 -24.37
N GLU A 169 -3.85 -5.96 -23.67
CA GLU A 169 -3.06 -7.13 -23.26
C GLU A 169 -3.86 -8.04 -22.31
N VAL A 170 -4.52 -7.47 -21.29
CA VAL A 170 -5.39 -8.21 -20.35
C VAL A 170 -6.56 -8.85 -21.09
N PHE A 171 -7.22 -8.13 -22.00
CA PHE A 171 -8.31 -8.68 -22.80
C PHE A 171 -7.85 -9.85 -23.67
N SER A 172 -6.65 -9.76 -24.27
CA SER A 172 -6.06 -10.84 -25.05
C SER A 172 -5.77 -12.08 -24.19
N GLN A 173 -5.25 -11.89 -22.97
CA GLN A 173 -4.98 -12.97 -22.02
C GLN A 173 -6.27 -13.64 -21.55
N LEU A 174 -7.33 -12.86 -21.24
CA LEU A 174 -8.64 -13.39 -20.89
C LEU A 174 -9.24 -14.25 -22.01
N LYS A 175 -9.06 -13.84 -23.27
CA LYS A 175 -9.51 -14.63 -24.43
C LYS A 175 -8.77 -15.97 -24.53
N ILE A 176 -7.47 -16.00 -24.25
CA ILE A 176 -6.67 -17.24 -24.20
C ILE A 176 -7.17 -18.13 -23.05
N LEU A 177 -7.35 -17.56 -21.86
CA LEU A 177 -7.80 -18.32 -20.68
C LEU A 177 -9.18 -18.95 -20.90
N ASN A 178 -10.12 -18.22 -21.50
CA ASN A 178 -11.44 -18.74 -21.85
C ASN A 178 -11.35 -19.90 -22.87
N ARG A 179 -10.42 -19.82 -23.84
CA ARG A 179 -10.17 -20.92 -24.78
C ARG A 179 -9.60 -22.14 -24.07
N ASP A 180 -8.64 -21.95 -23.17
CA ASP A 180 -8.01 -23.05 -22.44
C ASP A 180 -9.00 -23.74 -21.49
N GLN A 181 -9.89 -22.97 -20.85
CA GLN A 181 -10.97 -23.52 -20.03
C GLN A 181 -11.94 -24.38 -20.85
N ALA A 182 -12.24 -23.98 -22.09
CA ALA A 182 -13.05 -24.79 -23.00
C ALA A 182 -12.32 -26.09 -23.41
N ILE A 183 -11.02 -26.04 -23.66
CA ILE A 183 -10.18 -27.22 -23.97
C ILE A 183 -10.17 -28.19 -22.78
N ILE A 184 -9.94 -27.68 -21.56
CA ILE A 184 -9.95 -28.49 -20.33
C ILE A 184 -11.32 -29.16 -20.15
N SER A 185 -12.41 -28.41 -20.33
CA SER A 185 -13.78 -28.95 -20.22
C SER A 185 -14.04 -30.07 -21.24
N GLN A 186 -13.57 -29.91 -22.48
CA GLN A 186 -13.65 -30.97 -23.49
C GLN A 186 -12.80 -32.19 -23.11
N GLY A 187 -11.60 -31.98 -22.56
CA GLY A 187 -10.74 -33.05 -22.05
C GLY A 187 -11.41 -33.84 -20.92
N GLN A 188 -12.00 -33.15 -19.95
CA GLN A 188 -12.75 -33.76 -18.85
C GLN A 188 -13.94 -34.59 -19.36
N ASN A 189 -14.68 -34.09 -20.36
CA ASN A 189 -15.76 -34.83 -20.99
C ASN A 189 -15.26 -36.11 -21.69
N LYS A 190 -14.15 -36.05 -22.41
CA LYS A 190 -13.53 -37.23 -23.04
C LYS A 190 -13.05 -38.26 -22.01
N ILE A 191 -12.48 -37.81 -20.89
CA ILE A 191 -12.09 -38.69 -19.78
C ILE A 191 -13.32 -39.37 -19.18
N LYS A 192 -14.40 -38.62 -18.92
CA LYS A 192 -15.66 -39.16 -18.40
C LYS A 192 -16.27 -40.20 -19.34
N GLN A 193 -16.29 -39.92 -20.65
CA GLN A 193 -16.74 -40.87 -21.66
C GLN A 193 -15.88 -42.14 -21.70
N SER A 194 -14.56 -42.00 -21.61
CA SER A 194 -13.63 -43.14 -21.60
C SER A 194 -13.80 -44.00 -20.35
N LYS A 195 -13.98 -43.38 -19.18
CA LYS A 195 -14.32 -44.09 -17.93
C LYS A 195 -15.62 -44.88 -18.06
N ASN A 196 -16.67 -44.28 -18.63
CA ASN A 196 -17.95 -44.96 -18.86
C ASN A 196 -17.80 -46.14 -19.85
N LYS A 197 -17.04 -45.97 -20.94
CA LYS A 197 -16.74 -47.07 -21.87
C LYS A 197 -16.00 -48.23 -21.20
N LEU A 198 -15.00 -47.93 -20.37
CA LEU A 198 -14.23 -48.91 -19.60
C LEU A 198 -15.09 -49.66 -18.55
N GLN A 199 -16.02 -48.97 -17.89
CA GLN A 199 -16.98 -49.62 -16.99
C GLN A 199 -17.94 -50.53 -17.76
N ASN A 200 -18.47 -50.06 -18.90
CA ASN A 200 -19.34 -50.86 -19.75
C ASN A 200 -18.61 -52.11 -20.28
N SER A 201 -17.35 -51.99 -20.70
CA SER A 201 -16.57 -53.16 -21.15
C SER A 201 -16.28 -54.16 -20.03
N LYS A 202 -16.07 -53.72 -18.78
CA LYS A 202 -15.96 -54.63 -17.62
C LYS A 202 -17.27 -55.37 -17.36
N SER A 203 -18.41 -54.70 -17.52
CA SER A 203 -19.74 -55.31 -17.42
C SER A 203 -19.97 -56.36 -18.52
N PHE A 204 -19.61 -56.06 -19.77
CA PHE A 204 -19.69 -57.03 -20.88
C PHE A 204 -18.72 -58.22 -20.74
N GLY A 205 -17.54 -58.00 -20.13
CA GLY A 205 -16.60 -59.08 -19.81
C GLY A 205 -17.23 -60.12 -18.88
N ASN A 206 -17.87 -59.68 -17.80
CA ASN A 206 -18.54 -60.58 -16.85
C ASN A 206 -19.72 -61.34 -17.48
N ILE A 207 -20.48 -60.70 -18.39
CA ILE A 207 -21.62 -61.35 -19.08
C ILE A 207 -21.13 -62.46 -20.03
N LYS A 208 -20.00 -62.27 -20.73
CA LYS A 208 -19.45 -63.34 -21.60
C LYS A 208 -19.03 -64.57 -20.81
N TYR A 209 -18.36 -64.40 -19.67
CA TYR A 209 -17.90 -65.53 -18.84
C TYR A 209 -19.05 -66.33 -18.22
N THR A 210 -20.12 -65.68 -17.76
CA THR A 210 -21.29 -66.38 -17.21
C THR A 210 -22.05 -67.18 -18.25
N HIS A 211 -22.20 -66.68 -19.48
CA HIS A 211 -22.82 -67.45 -20.57
C HIS A 211 -21.95 -68.61 -21.06
N THR A 212 -20.62 -68.45 -21.14
CA THR A 212 -19.74 -69.57 -21.50
C THR A 212 -19.70 -70.66 -20.42
N LEU A 213 -19.72 -70.29 -19.13
CA LEU A 213 -19.83 -71.25 -18.04
C LEU A 213 -21.17 -72.01 -18.06
N GLY A 214 -22.26 -71.30 -18.36
CA GLY A 214 -23.58 -71.92 -18.56
C GLY A 214 -23.60 -72.91 -19.72
N PHE A 215 -22.98 -72.57 -20.85
CA PHE A 215 -22.91 -73.47 -22.01
C PHE A 215 -22.04 -74.70 -21.74
N VAL A 216 -20.89 -74.54 -21.06
CA VAL A 216 -20.03 -75.66 -20.66
C VAL A 216 -20.75 -76.60 -19.67
N ALA A 217 -21.52 -76.04 -18.73
CA ALA A 217 -22.34 -76.84 -17.81
C ALA A 217 -23.46 -77.60 -18.51
N ILE A 218 -24.12 -77.00 -19.51
CA ILE A 218 -25.14 -77.68 -20.33
C ILE A 218 -24.50 -78.81 -21.15
N VAL A 219 -23.37 -78.56 -21.81
CA VAL A 219 -22.66 -79.59 -22.60
C VAL A 219 -22.18 -80.74 -21.70
N LEU A 220 -21.60 -80.44 -20.53
CA LEU A 220 -21.21 -81.46 -19.55
C LEU A 220 -22.42 -82.22 -19.01
N GLY A 221 -23.53 -81.53 -18.72
CA GLY A 221 -24.78 -82.15 -18.29
C GLY A 221 -25.37 -83.10 -19.33
N VAL A 222 -25.31 -82.75 -20.62
CA VAL A 222 -25.76 -83.62 -21.72
C VAL A 222 -24.82 -84.82 -21.90
N VAL A 223 -23.50 -84.62 -21.86
CA VAL A 223 -22.53 -85.72 -22.02
C VAL A 223 -22.57 -86.70 -20.84
N LEU A 224 -22.70 -86.21 -19.61
CA LEU A 224 -22.87 -87.05 -18.43
C LEU A 224 -24.25 -87.73 -18.42
N GLY A 225 -25.32 -87.02 -18.80
CA GLY A 225 -26.66 -87.59 -18.91
C GLY A 225 -26.78 -88.69 -19.99
N TYR A 226 -25.98 -88.62 -21.05
CA TYR A 226 -25.93 -89.66 -22.10
C TYR A 226 -25.11 -90.89 -21.70
N LYS A 227 -24.08 -90.74 -20.84
CA LYS A 227 -23.29 -91.88 -20.34
C LYS A 227 -23.95 -92.64 -19.19
N PHE A 228 -24.93 -92.04 -18.52
CA PHE A 228 -25.69 -92.66 -17.42
C PHE A 228 -27.10 -93.11 -17.82
N ARG A 229 -27.31 -93.34 -19.12
CA ARG A 229 -28.50 -94.01 -19.68
C ARG A 229 -28.06 -95.25 -20.43
#